data_AF-A0A1Y3LFP5-F1
#
_entry.id   AF-A0A1Y3LFP5-F1
#
_cell.length_a   1.000
_cell.length_b   1.000
_cell.length_c   1.000
_cell.angle_alpha   90.00
_cell.angle_beta   90.00
_cell.angle_gamma   90.00
#
_symmetry.space_group_name_H-M   'P 1'
#
loop_
_entity.id
_entity.type
_entity.pdbx_description
1 polymer ?
#
loop_
_entity_poly.entity_id
_entity_poly.type
_entity_poly.pdbx_seq_one_letter_code
_entity_poly.pdbx_strand_id
1 'polypeptide(L)'
;MPVSCAPPYRFYVWLPWVCLVSLLCLDVYQYGLRVTGFEPFLQIYLLGFGLLGYPLFALWASRRLHLAPRHLWWAPLWCVPFYALPWVLYGLVYLLTGRIAGLGLMLMWVAFVPYLLGAGYFFVTLTALLLAAQRRLCNGP
;
A
#
# COMPACT_ATOMS: atom_id res chain seq x y z
N MET A 1 28.44 -21.62 -8.91
CA MET A 1 27.00 -21.36 -9.19
C MET A 1 26.85 -19.85 -9.25
N PRO A 2 26.46 -19.24 -10.39
CA PRO A 2 26.23 -17.80 -10.41
C PRO A 2 25.06 -17.51 -9.46
N VAL A 3 25.36 -16.81 -8.36
CA VAL A 3 24.33 -16.29 -7.46
C VAL A 3 23.44 -15.42 -8.33
N SER A 4 22.17 -15.81 -8.48
CA SER A 4 21.19 -15.01 -9.21
C SER A 4 21.03 -13.70 -8.43
N CYS A 5 21.78 -12.69 -8.86
CA CYS A 5 22.06 -11.46 -8.11
C CYS A 5 20.86 -10.52 -7.96
N ALA A 6 19.67 -10.95 -8.33
CA ALA A 6 18.45 -10.18 -8.17
C ALA A 6 17.28 -11.11 -7.81
N PRO A 7 16.64 -10.96 -6.63
CA PRO A 7 15.24 -11.32 -6.55
C PRO A 7 14.49 -10.50 -7.61
N PRO A 8 13.52 -11.09 -8.33
CA PRO A 8 12.78 -10.37 -9.36
C PRO A 8 12.18 -9.11 -8.74
N TYR A 9 12.23 -7.97 -9.43
CA TYR A 9 11.68 -6.68 -8.97
C TYR A 9 10.29 -6.80 -8.32
N ARG A 10 9.52 -7.80 -8.76
CA ARG A 10 8.25 -8.26 -8.20
C ARG A 10 8.30 -8.46 -6.69
N PHE A 11 9.39 -8.99 -6.12
CA PHE A 11 9.54 -9.24 -4.69
C PHE A 11 9.51 -7.93 -3.88
N TYR A 12 10.18 -6.87 -4.37
CA TYR A 12 10.18 -5.57 -3.72
C TYR A 12 8.83 -4.83 -3.81
N VAL A 13 8.00 -5.14 -4.82
CA VAL A 13 6.64 -4.59 -4.93
C VAL A 13 5.72 -5.11 -3.83
N TRP A 14 6.00 -6.28 -3.24
CA TRP A 14 5.24 -6.81 -2.10
C TRP A 14 5.71 -6.29 -0.74
N LEU A 15 6.86 -5.63 -0.68
CA LEU A 15 7.46 -5.16 0.57
C LEU A 15 6.53 -4.21 1.36
N PRO A 16 5.82 -3.26 0.71
CA PRO A 16 4.87 -2.41 1.42
C PRO A 16 3.61 -3.18 1.86
N TRP A 17 3.21 -4.24 1.14
CA TRP A 17 2.12 -5.11 1.58
C TRP A 17 2.49 -5.89 2.83
N VAL A 18 3.70 -6.46 2.87
CA VAL A 18 4.21 -7.16 4.06
C VAL A 18 4.28 -6.19 5.24
N CYS A 19 4.76 -4.97 5.02
CA CYS A 19 4.79 -3.95 6.06
C CYS A 19 3.38 -3.60 6.57
N LEU A 20 2.39 -3.43 5.67
CA LEU A 20 0.99 -3.21 6.05
C LEU A 20 0.43 -4.38 6.88
N VAL A 21 0.71 -5.63 6.50
CA VAL A 21 0.31 -6.82 7.26
C VAL A 21 0.98 -6.84 8.63
N SER A 22 2.28 -6.58 8.71
CA SER A 22 3.02 -6.56 9.98
C SER A 22 2.51 -5.47 10.92
N LEU A 23 2.23 -4.28 10.40
CA LEU A 23 1.62 -3.19 11.15
C LEU A 23 0.23 -3.57 11.65
N LEU A 24 -0.58 -4.23 10.82
CA LEU A 24 -1.91 -4.71 11.24
C LEU A 24 -1.80 -5.77 12.34
N CYS A 25 -0.87 -6.72 12.21
CA CYS A 25 -0.64 -7.72 13.24
C CYS A 25 -0.13 -7.12 14.56
N LEU A 26 0.77 -6.12 14.50
CA LEU A 26 1.23 -5.39 15.68
C LEU A 26 0.10 -4.62 16.36
N ASP A 27 -0.71 -3.93 15.56
CA ASP A 27 -1.84 -3.15 16.05
C ASP A 27 -2.91 -4.05 16.71
N VAL A 28 -3.25 -5.18 16.09
CA VAL A 28 -4.12 -6.20 16.68
C VAL A 28 -3.51 -6.83 17.94
N TYR A 29 -2.19 -7.05 17.97
CA TYR A 29 -1.51 -7.61 19.13
C TYR A 29 -1.49 -6.63 20.32
N GLN A 30 -1.24 -5.35 20.07
CA GLN A 30 -1.14 -4.32 21.12
C GLN A 30 -2.51 -3.86 21.64
N TYR A 31 -3.49 -3.68 20.75
CA TYR A 31 -4.77 -3.04 21.08
C TYR A 31 -5.96 -4.00 21.03
N GLY A 32 -5.79 -5.21 20.49
CA GLY A 32 -6.89 -6.15 20.23
C GLY A 32 -7.84 -5.63 19.13
N LEU A 33 -8.96 -6.32 18.94
CA LEU A 33 -10.06 -5.86 18.07
C LEU A 33 -10.97 -4.87 18.81
N ARG A 34 -10.39 -3.78 19.35
CA ARG A 34 -11.15 -2.79 20.13
C ARG A 34 -11.76 -1.73 19.22
N VAL A 35 -13.08 -1.79 19.03
CA VAL A 35 -13.85 -0.86 18.18
C VAL A 35 -14.37 0.35 18.97
N THR A 36 -13.60 0.87 19.94
CA THR A 36 -14.04 1.99 20.78
C THR A 36 -13.02 3.13 20.77
N GLY A 37 -13.37 4.26 20.14
CA GLY A 37 -12.57 5.48 20.13
C GLY A 37 -12.03 5.86 18.74
N PHE A 38 -10.94 6.64 18.68
CA PHE A 38 -10.24 7.01 17.45
C PHE A 38 -9.38 5.86 16.86
N GLU A 39 -9.15 4.80 17.63
CA GLU A 39 -8.35 3.63 17.24
C GLU A 39 -8.93 2.78 16.09
N PRO A 40 -10.26 2.51 16.00
CA PRO A 40 -10.83 1.86 14.83
C PRO A 40 -10.63 2.67 13.53
N PHE A 41 -10.29 3.96 13.62
CA PHE A 41 -10.05 4.83 12.47
C PHE A 41 -8.79 4.41 11.69
N LEU A 42 -7.73 3.99 12.39
CA LEU A 42 -6.47 3.60 11.76
C LEU A 42 -6.53 2.12 11.36
N GLN A 43 -7.03 1.26 12.25
CA GLN A 43 -7.07 -0.18 12.07
C GLN A 43 -8.03 -0.64 10.95
N ILE A 44 -9.27 -0.12 10.92
CA ILE A 44 -10.28 -0.54 9.94
C ILE A 44 -10.12 0.25 8.64
N TYR A 45 -9.96 1.57 8.74
CA TYR A 45 -10.05 2.42 7.56
C TYR A 45 -8.73 2.61 6.81
N LEU A 46 -7.61 2.72 7.53
CA LEU A 46 -6.30 2.87 6.90
C LEU A 46 -5.70 1.50 6.54
N LEU A 47 -5.61 0.60 7.51
CA LEU A 47 -5.02 -0.72 7.30
C LEU A 47 -5.98 -1.70 6.62
N GLY A 48 -7.26 -1.77 7.02
CA GLY A 48 -8.22 -2.68 6.40
C GLY A 48 -8.45 -2.41 4.92
N PHE A 49 -8.83 -1.18 4.53
CA PHE A 49 -9.02 -0.84 3.12
C PHE A 49 -7.70 -0.79 2.34
N GLY A 50 -6.59 -0.41 2.99
CA GLY A 50 -5.25 -0.48 2.41
C GLY A 50 -4.82 -1.91 2.08
N LEU A 51 -5.11 -2.87 2.97
CA LEU A 51 -4.81 -4.28 2.78
C LEU A 51 -5.59 -4.90 1.62
N LEU A 52 -6.81 -4.41 1.34
CA LEU A 52 -7.63 -4.85 0.21
C LEU A 52 -7.20 -4.22 -1.12
N GLY A 53 -6.88 -2.92 -1.12
CA GLY A 53 -6.50 -2.19 -2.33
C GLY A 53 -5.07 -2.48 -2.80
N TYR A 54 -4.13 -2.63 -1.87
CA TYR A 54 -2.71 -2.81 -2.19
C TYR A 54 -2.35 -4.10 -2.96
N PRO A 55 -2.90 -5.30 -2.68
CA PRO A 55 -2.56 -6.50 -3.44
C PRO A 55 -3.05 -6.41 -4.90
N LEU A 56 -4.17 -5.73 -5.17
CA LEU A 56 -4.62 -5.45 -6.53
C LEU A 56 -3.62 -4.55 -7.27
N PHE A 57 -3.14 -3.50 -6.59
CA PHE A 57 -2.07 -2.66 -7.09
C PHE A 57 -0.78 -3.45 -7.29
N ALA A 58 -0.35 -4.28 -6.34
CA ALA A 58 0.88 -5.08 -6.42
C ALA A 58 0.83 -6.10 -7.57
N LEU A 59 -0.33 -6.72 -7.82
CA LEU A 59 -0.56 -7.61 -8.95
C LEU A 59 -0.55 -6.86 -10.29
N TRP A 60 -1.21 -5.70 -10.35
CA TRP A 60 -1.20 -4.82 -11.53
C TRP A 60 0.22 -4.32 -11.84
N ALA A 61 0.92 -3.86 -10.81
CA ALA A 61 2.30 -3.42 -10.83
C ALA A 61 3.24 -4.53 -11.31
N SER A 62 3.14 -5.74 -10.74
CA SER A 62 3.95 -6.92 -11.13
C SER A 62 3.74 -7.37 -12.58
N ARG A 63 2.64 -6.95 -13.22
CA ARG A 63 2.36 -7.22 -14.63
C ARG A 63 2.82 -6.09 -15.55
N ARG A 64 2.74 -4.82 -15.12
CA ARG A 64 3.04 -3.65 -15.98
C ARG A 64 4.44 -3.02 -15.77
N LEU A 65 5.09 -3.22 -14.63
CA LEU A 65 6.40 -2.59 -14.32
C LEU A 65 7.61 -3.21 -15.04
N HIS A 66 7.42 -4.16 -15.96
CA HIS A 66 8.47 -4.54 -16.93
C HIS A 66 8.93 -3.35 -17.79
N LEU A 67 8.13 -2.27 -17.83
CA LEU A 67 8.37 -1.07 -18.63
C LEU A 67 9.04 0.04 -17.80
N ALA A 68 10.36 0.00 -17.72
CA ALA A 68 11.27 1.11 -17.34
C ALA A 68 11.20 1.67 -15.89
N PRO A 69 12.36 1.93 -15.25
CA PRO A 69 12.46 2.48 -13.88
C PRO A 69 11.81 3.87 -13.71
N ARG A 70 11.53 4.58 -14.81
CA ARG A 70 10.86 5.89 -14.80
C ARG A 70 9.39 5.80 -14.32
N HIS A 71 8.73 4.66 -14.51
CA HIS A 71 7.36 4.43 -14.04
C HIS A 71 7.27 4.10 -12.55
N LEU A 72 8.39 3.78 -11.91
CA LEU A 72 8.44 3.48 -10.47
C LEU A 72 8.04 4.70 -9.62
N TRP A 73 8.39 5.91 -10.07
CA TRP A 73 8.03 7.17 -9.41
C TRP A 73 6.56 7.53 -9.53
N TRP A 74 5.86 6.96 -10.52
CA TRP A 74 4.42 7.12 -10.70
C TRP A 74 3.63 6.07 -9.94
N ALA A 75 4.28 5.00 -9.47
CA ALA A 75 3.63 3.90 -8.76
C ALA A 75 2.80 4.37 -7.53
N PRO A 76 3.25 5.32 -6.69
CA PRO A 76 2.45 5.85 -5.58
C PRO A 76 1.16 6.53 -6.05
N LEU A 77 1.23 7.30 -7.15
CA LEU A 77 0.06 7.96 -7.75
C LEU A 77 -0.94 6.93 -8.29
N TRP A 78 -0.45 5.87 -8.95
CA TRP A 78 -1.30 4.78 -9.43
C TRP A 78 -1.94 3.98 -8.30
N CYS A 79 -1.35 3.95 -7.11
CA CYS A 79 -1.93 3.28 -5.94
C CYS A 79 -3.16 4.01 -5.37
N VAL A 80 -3.25 5.33 -5.55
CA VAL A 80 -4.36 6.16 -5.03
C VAL A 80 -5.74 5.67 -5.48
N PRO A 81 -6.04 5.43 -6.78
CA PRO A 81 -7.36 4.93 -7.18
C PRO A 81 -7.66 3.53 -6.64
N PHE A 82 -6.65 2.65 -6.51
CA PHE A 82 -6.85 1.32 -5.90
C PHE A 82 -7.18 1.41 -4.41
N TYR A 83 -6.63 2.40 -3.73
CA TYR A 83 -6.96 2.69 -2.35
C TYR A 83 -8.35 3.35 -2.22
N ALA A 84 -8.70 4.28 -3.11
CA ALA A 84 -9.99 4.96 -3.09
C ALA A 84 -11.18 4.03 -3.37
N LEU A 85 -10.98 2.99 -4.19
CA LEU A 85 -12.05 2.13 -4.68
C LEU A 85 -12.80 1.37 -3.56
N PRO A 86 -12.13 0.69 -2.61
CA PRO A 86 -12.79 0.11 -1.44
C PRO A 86 -13.57 1.12 -0.59
N TRP A 87 -13.04 2.33 -0.42
CA TRP A 87 -13.70 3.40 0.33
C TRP A 87 -15.01 3.86 -0.32
N VAL A 88 -14.97 4.11 -1.63
CA VAL A 88 -16.14 4.55 -2.39
C VAL A 88 -17.20 3.45 -2.44
N LEU A 89 -16.80 2.19 -2.66
CA LEU A 89 -17.73 1.05 -2.65
C LEU A 89 -18.37 0.84 -1.28
N TYR A 90 -17.59 0.89 -0.21
CA TYR A 90 -18.10 0.73 1.15
C TYR A 90 -19.04 1.87 1.54
N GLY A 91 -18.66 3.12 1.25
CA GLY A 91 -19.51 4.28 1.46
C GLY A 91 -20.82 4.23 0.65
N LEU A 92 -20.78 3.68 -0.57
CA LEU A 92 -21.97 3.51 -1.42
C LEU A 92 -22.95 2.51 -0.81
N VAL A 93 -22.47 1.35 -0.35
CA VAL A 93 -23.30 0.37 0.34
C VAL A 93 -23.93 0.97 1.61
N TYR A 94 -23.15 1.74 2.37
CA TYR A 94 -23.65 2.44 3.55
C TYR A 94 -24.74 3.47 3.21
N LEU A 95 -24.58 4.19 2.10
CA LEU A 95 -25.58 5.13 1.61
C LEU A 95 -26.87 4.42 1.16
N LEU A 96 -26.75 3.30 0.45
CA LEU A 96 -27.87 2.48 -0.01
C LEU A 96 -28.67 1.85 1.16
N THR A 97 -28.05 1.65 2.32
CA THR A 97 -28.72 1.20 3.55
C THR A 97 -29.37 2.34 4.35
N GLY A 98 -29.44 3.54 3.78
CA GLY A 98 -30.09 4.72 4.37
C GLY A 98 -29.23 5.52 5.34
N ARG A 99 -27.92 5.22 5.44
CA ARG A 99 -27.01 5.92 6.35
C ARG A 99 -26.23 7.00 5.61
N ILE A 100 -26.55 8.26 5.89
CA ILE A 100 -25.88 9.46 5.33
C ILE A 100 -24.37 9.47 5.64
N ALA A 101 -23.95 8.79 6.72
CA ALA A 101 -22.54 8.56 7.05
C ALA A 101 -21.73 7.95 5.87
N GLY A 102 -22.36 7.24 4.94
CA GLY A 102 -21.73 6.73 3.72
C GLY A 102 -21.10 7.80 2.83
N LEU A 103 -21.66 9.01 2.77
CA LEU A 103 -21.08 10.14 2.04
C LEU A 103 -19.76 10.59 2.65
N GLY A 104 -19.68 10.61 3.98
CA GLY A 104 -18.43 10.92 4.69
C GLY A 104 -17.35 9.90 4.35
N LEU A 105 -17.68 8.61 4.33
CA LEU A 105 -16.77 7.53 3.96
C LEU A 105 -16.28 7.64 2.51
N MET A 106 -17.14 8.04 1.58
CA MET A 106 -16.76 8.25 0.17
C MET A 106 -15.72 9.35 -0.05
N LEU A 107 -15.57 10.30 0.89
CA LEU A 107 -14.66 11.44 0.77
C LEU A 107 -13.46 11.36 1.71
N MET A 108 -13.57 10.58 2.78
CA MET A 108 -12.56 10.51 3.83
C MET A 108 -11.22 9.94 3.35
N TRP A 109 -11.20 9.11 2.30
CA TRP A 109 -9.96 8.64 1.68
C TRP A 109 -9.05 9.77 1.17
N VAL A 110 -9.59 10.94 0.84
CA VAL A 110 -8.81 12.11 0.36
C VAL A 110 -7.86 12.61 1.45
N ALA A 111 -8.28 12.58 2.71
CA ALA A 111 -7.43 12.96 3.85
C ALA A 111 -6.23 12.02 4.02
N PHE A 112 -6.33 10.79 3.52
CA PHE A 112 -5.28 9.78 3.60
C PHE A 112 -4.32 9.76 2.41
N VAL A 113 -4.68 10.44 1.30
CA VAL A 113 -3.80 10.58 0.12
C VAL A 113 -2.40 11.09 0.46
N PRO A 114 -2.20 12.17 1.26
CA PRO A 114 -0.85 12.64 1.56
C PRO A 114 -0.01 11.60 2.32
N TYR A 115 -0.62 10.84 3.23
CA TYR A 115 0.05 9.76 3.96
C TYR A 115 0.41 8.60 3.04
N LEU A 116 -0.51 8.23 2.14
CA LEU A 116 -0.33 7.15 1.17
C LEU A 116 0.78 7.49 0.16
N LEU A 117 0.83 8.74 -0.31
CA LEU A 117 1.90 9.22 -1.18
C LEU A 117 3.23 9.28 -0.43
N GLY A 118 3.26 9.83 0.79
CA GLY A 118 4.48 9.89 1.60
C GLY A 118 5.09 8.50 1.85
N ALA A 119 4.27 7.56 2.32
CA ALA A 119 4.69 6.16 2.51
C ALA A 119 5.09 5.51 1.18
N GLY A 120 4.31 5.72 0.11
CA GLY A 120 4.60 5.19 -1.21
C GLY A 120 5.95 5.67 -1.77
N TYR A 121 6.26 6.96 -1.66
CA TYR A 121 7.55 7.50 -2.08
C TYR A 121 8.71 7.01 -1.20
N PHE A 122 8.49 6.85 0.11
CA PHE A 122 9.48 6.22 1.00
C PHE A 122 9.81 4.79 0.56
N PHE A 123 8.81 3.98 0.18
CA PHE A 123 9.07 2.63 -0.32
C PHE A 123 9.73 2.62 -1.70
N VAL A 124 9.40 3.57 -2.58
CA VAL A 124 10.06 3.72 -3.89
C VAL A 124 11.55 4.04 -3.70
N THR A 125 11.89 4.98 -2.81
CA THR A 125 13.30 5.32 -2.53
C THR A 125 14.03 4.17 -1.85
N LEU A 126 13.40 3.49 -0.88
CA LEU A 126 13.96 2.30 -0.23
C LEU A 126 14.24 1.18 -1.26
N THR A 127 13.29 0.92 -2.16
CA THR A 127 13.45 -0.07 -3.22
C THR A 127 14.60 0.30 -4.16
N ALA A 128 14.70 1.58 -4.55
CA ALA A 128 15.78 2.08 -5.38
C ALA A 128 17.15 1.95 -4.69
N LEU A 129 17.23 2.26 -3.39
CA LEU A 129 18.45 2.10 -2.58
C LEU A 129 18.85 0.64 -2.45
N LEU A 130 17.90 -0.26 -2.16
CA LEU A 130 18.15 -1.70 -2.09
C LEU A 130 18.67 -2.24 -3.43
N LEU A 131 18.03 -1.88 -4.53
CA LEU A 131 18.48 -2.22 -5.89
C LEU A 131 19.88 -1.68 -6.18
N ALA A 132 20.18 -0.44 -5.78
CA ALA A 132 21.49 0.18 -5.98
C ALA A 132 22.58 -0.51 -5.13
N ALA A 133 22.30 -0.81 -3.86
CA ALA A 133 23.21 -1.52 -2.95
C ALA A 133 23.50 -2.94 -3.46
N GLN A 134 22.47 -3.66 -3.93
CA GLN A 134 22.63 -5.00 -4.51
C GLN A 134 23.50 -4.97 -5.78
N ARG A 135 23.30 -3.98 -6.67
CA ARG A 135 24.16 -3.80 -7.85
C ARG A 135 25.63 -3.56 -7.48
N ARG A 136 25.90 -2.79 -6.43
CA ARG A 136 27.27 -2.56 -5.93
C ARG A 136 27.90 -3.85 -5.38
N LEU A 137 27.13 -4.64 -4.63
CA LEU A 137 27.61 -5.92 -4.08
C LEU A 137 27.89 -6.97 -5.17
N CYS A 138 27.11 -6.98 -6.25
CA CYS A 138 27.27 -7.94 -7.35
C CYS A 138 28.33 -7.55 -8.39
N ASN A 139 28.61 -6.26 -8.58
CA ASN A 139 29.64 -5.81 -9.50
C ASN A 139 31.06 -5.80 -8.90
N GLY A 140 31.20 -6.06 -7.60
CA GLY A 140 32.49 -5.95 -6.90
C GLY A 140 33.05 -4.51 -6.87
N PRO A 141 34.05 -4.22 -6.02
CA PRO A 141 34.80 -2.98 -6.12
C PRO A 141 35.53 -2.84 -7.46
#